data_AF-A0A1V5LWI9-F1
#
_entry.id   AF-A0A1V5LWI9-F1
#
_cell.length_a   1.000
_cell.length_b   1.000
_cell.length_c   1.000
_cell.angle_alpha   90.00
_cell.angle_beta   90.00
_cell.angle_gamma   90.00
#
_symmetry.space_group_name_H-M   'P 1'
#
loop_
_entity.id
_entity.type
_entity.pdbx_description
1 polymer ?
#
loop_
_entity_poly.entity_id
_entity_poly.type
_entity_poly.pdbx_seq_one_letter_code
_entity_poly.pdbx_strand_id
1 'polypeptide(L)'
;MATRRPMSEMSGLALLAGSALLVLLSVGGYLIGNLLDQRLNTAPTFAIIGLLFGVVIGFWDLFRIAAMVMRAQPSPPSSHDAPRELDEEPPADD
;
A
#
# COMPACT_ATOMS: atom_id res chain seq x y z
N MET A 1 -6.46 13.39 31.41
CA MET A 1 -5.23 12.64 31.11
C MET A 1 -5.45 11.95 29.77
N ALA A 2 -5.00 12.56 28.67
CA ALA A 2 -5.28 12.06 27.32
C ALA A 2 -4.23 11.01 26.94
N THR A 3 -4.65 9.74 26.88
CA THR A 3 -3.80 8.63 26.46
C THR A 3 -3.46 8.80 24.99
N ARG A 4 -2.26 9.31 24.69
CA ARG A 4 -1.70 9.24 23.34
C ARG A 4 -1.47 7.76 23.03
N ARG A 5 -2.36 7.15 22.25
CA ARG A 5 -2.10 5.81 21.73
C ARG A 5 -0.85 5.87 20.84
N PRO A 6 0.11 4.95 20.99
CA PRO A 6 1.32 4.96 20.17
C PRO A 6 0.93 4.78 18.70
N MET A 7 1.51 5.59 17.80
CA MET A 7 1.17 5.62 16.36
C MET A 7 1.33 4.24 15.65
N SER A 8 2.06 3.31 16.27
CA SER A 8 2.17 1.92 15.82
C SER A 8 0.85 1.13 15.91
N GLU A 9 0.02 1.38 16.93
CA GLU A 9 -1.29 0.71 17.06
C GLU A 9 -2.29 1.18 15.99
N MET A 10 -2.25 2.46 15.63
CA MET A 10 -3.10 3.01 14.57
C MET A 10 -2.75 2.43 13.20
N SER A 11 -1.46 2.22 12.94
CA SER A 11 -0.99 1.61 11.69
C SER A 11 -1.39 0.14 11.59
N GLY A 12 -1.30 -0.61 12.70
CA GLY A 12 -1.75 -2.01 12.76
C GLY A 12 -3.26 -2.15 12.55
N LEU A 13 -4.07 -1.28 13.17
CA LEU A 13 -5.52 -1.28 12.99
C LEU A 13 -5.93 -0.90 11.56
N ALA A 14 -5.24 0.04 10.92
CA ALA A 14 -5.51 0.40 9.53
C ALA A 14 -5.22 -0.76 8.56
N LEU A 15 -4.12 -1.48 8.78
CA LEU A 15 -3.75 -2.66 7.99
C LEU A 15 -4.73 -3.83 8.19
N LEU A 16 -5.18 -4.02 9.43
CA LEU A 16 -6.15 -5.06 9.76
C LEU A 16 -7.53 -4.72 9.19
N ALA A 17 -7.97 -3.47 9.29
CA ALA A 17 -9.20 -3.00 8.68
C ALA A 17 -9.16 -3.11 7.15
N GLY A 18 -8.07 -2.70 6.51
CA GLY A 18 -7.88 -2.81 5.06
C GLY A 18 -7.90 -4.25 4.57
N SER A 19 -7.14 -5.14 5.22
CA SER A 19 -7.12 -6.56 4.87
C SER A 19 -8.47 -7.26 5.13
N ALA A 20 -9.16 -6.94 6.23
CA ALA A 20 -10.51 -7.44 6.49
C ALA A 20 -11.52 -6.99 5.42
N LEU A 21 -11.39 -5.76 4.90
CA LEU A 21 -12.25 -5.24 3.85
C LEU A 21 -12.03 -5.97 2.52
N LEU A 22 -10.78 -6.30 2.18
CA LEU A 22 -10.46 -7.12 1.01
C LEU A 22 -11.03 -8.54 1.11
N VAL A 23 -10.89 -9.17 2.27
CA VAL A 23 -11.48 -10.49 2.53
C VAL A 23 -12.99 -10.43 2.43
N LEU A 24 -13.62 -9.42 3.04
CA LEU A 24 -15.06 -9.24 3.02
C LEU A 24 -15.59 -9.02 1.59
N LEU A 25 -14.93 -8.21 0.79
CA LEU A 25 -15.32 -7.98 -0.61
C LEU A 25 -15.13 -9.21 -1.49
N SER A 26 -14.03 -9.96 -1.29
CA SER A 26 -13.74 -11.15 -2.09
C SER A 26 -14.68 -12.31 -1.73
N VAL A 27 -14.81 -12.61 -0.43
CA VAL A 27 -15.66 -13.70 0.07
C VAL A 27 -17.14 -13.32 -0.10
N GLY A 28 -17.51 -12.09 0.23
CA GLY A 28 -18.87 -11.59 0.07
C GLY A 28 -19.29 -11.54 -1.41
N GLY A 29 -18.42 -11.05 -2.30
CA GLY A 29 -18.67 -11.04 -3.74
C GLY A 29 -18.86 -12.44 -4.31
N TYR A 30 -18.05 -13.41 -3.87
CA TYR A 30 -18.21 -14.81 -4.26
C TYR A 30 -19.52 -15.41 -3.74
N LEU A 31 -19.87 -15.22 -2.46
CA LEU A 31 -21.11 -15.76 -1.89
C LEU A 31 -22.36 -15.16 -2.53
N ILE A 32 -22.38 -13.84 -2.74
CA ILE A 32 -23.49 -13.16 -3.41
C ILE A 32 -23.57 -13.61 -4.87
N GLY A 33 -22.44 -13.69 -5.57
CA GLY A 33 -22.37 -14.17 -6.95
C GLY A 33 -22.89 -15.61 -7.08
N ASN A 34 -22.47 -16.49 -6.19
CA ASN A 34 -22.91 -17.89 -6.15
C ASN A 34 -24.41 -18.03 -5.83
N LEU A 35 -24.94 -17.21 -4.91
CA LEU A 35 -26.39 -17.19 -4.63
C LEU A 35 -27.19 -16.71 -5.85
N LEU A 36 -26.65 -15.74 -6.60
CA LEU A 36 -27.27 -15.21 -7.81
C LEU A 36 -27.20 -16.22 -8.96
N ASP A 37 -26.06 -16.89 -9.12
CA ASP A 37 -25.86 -17.97 -10.10
C ASP A 37 -26.85 -19.12 -9.85
N GLN A 38 -27.06 -19.51 -8.59
CA GLN A 38 -28.06 -20.54 -8.22
C GLN A 38 -29.51 -20.10 -8.48
N ARG A 39 -29.83 -18.83 -8.26
CA ARG A 39 -31.18 -18.27 -8.52
C ARG A 39 -31.49 -18.14 -10.00
N LEU A 40 -30.48 -17.87 -10.83
CA LEU A 40 -30.61 -17.67 -12.27
C LEU A 40 -30.34 -18.95 -13.09
N ASN A 41 -29.95 -20.05 -12.42
CA ASN A 41 -29.53 -21.31 -13.03
C ASN A 41 -28.43 -21.12 -14.08
N THR A 42 -27.57 -20.12 -13.86
CA THR A 42 -26.42 -19.82 -14.70
C THR A 42 -25.20 -20.61 -14.21
N ALA A 43 -24.32 -20.99 -15.13
CA ALA A 43 -22.95 -21.41 -14.79
C ALA A 43 -22.30 -20.36 -13.86
N PRO A 44 -21.28 -20.70 -13.04
CA PRO A 44 -20.78 -19.89 -11.92
C PRO A 44 -20.06 -18.60 -12.37
N THR A 45 -20.79 -17.75 -13.07
CA THR A 45 -20.28 -16.63 -13.87
C THR A 45 -20.22 -15.40 -12.98
N PHE A 46 -21.27 -15.14 -12.20
CA PHE A 46 -21.28 -14.03 -11.26
C PHE A 46 -20.30 -14.26 -10.11
N ALA A 47 -20.14 -15.50 -9.66
CA ALA A 47 -19.10 -15.87 -8.69
C ALA A 47 -17.68 -15.58 -9.21
N ILE A 48 -17.39 -15.93 -10.47
CA ILE A 48 -16.09 -15.65 -11.11
C ILE A 48 -15.86 -14.14 -11.28
N ILE A 49 -16.88 -13.40 -11.74
CA ILE A 49 -16.79 -11.94 -11.88
C ILE A 49 -16.52 -11.27 -10.53
N GLY A 50 -17.24 -11.67 -9.48
CA GLY A 50 -17.04 -11.16 -8.12
C GLY A 50 -15.63 -11.44 -7.59
N LEU A 51 -15.11 -12.65 -7.83
CA LEU A 51 -13.75 -13.02 -7.46
C LEU A 51 -12.71 -12.17 -8.20
N LEU A 52 -12.86 -12.01 -9.52
CA LEU A 52 -11.97 -11.18 -10.35
C LEU A 52 -11.96 -9.73 -9.87
N PHE A 53 -13.13 -9.17 -9.55
CA PHE A 53 -13.23 -7.83 -8.98
C PHE A 53 -12.50 -7.71 -7.64
N GLY A 54 -12.66 -8.68 -6.73
CA GLY A 54 -11.94 -8.72 -5.46
C GLY A 54 -10.43 -8.70 -5.64
N VAL A 55 -9.92 -9.50 -6.60
CA VAL A 55 -8.50 -9.54 -6.95
C VAL A 55 -8.02 -8.19 -7.49
N VAL A 56 -8.74 -7.58 -8.44
CA VAL A 56 -8.37 -6.28 -9.02
C VAL A 56 -8.32 -5.19 -7.95
N ILE A 57 -9.31 -5.14 -7.07
CA ILE A 57 -9.36 -4.17 -5.96
C ILE A 57 -8.18 -4.39 -5.00
N GLY A 58 -7.86 -5.65 -4.68
CA GLY A 58 -6.71 -6.02 -3.85
C GLY A 58 -5.39 -5.53 -4.43
N PHE A 59 -5.16 -5.77 -5.72
CA PHE A 59 -3.97 -5.28 -6.39
C PHE A 59 -3.92 -3.76 -6.45
N TRP A 60 -5.04 -3.10 -6.74
CA TRP A 60 -5.11 -1.64 -6.80
C TRP A 60 -4.68 -1.00 -5.47
N ASP A 61 -5.18 -1.51 -4.34
CA ASP A 61 -4.82 -0.98 -3.03
C ASP A 61 -3.35 -1.24 -2.69
N LEU A 62 -2.83 -2.43 -3.04
CA LEU A 62 -1.41 -2.75 -2.88
C LEU A 62 -0.50 -1.81 -3.69
N PHE A 63 -0.83 -1.56 -4.96
CA PHE A 63 -0.07 -0.63 -5.81
C PHE A 63 -0.11 0.79 -5.27
N ARG A 64 -1.26 1.23 -4.77
CA ARG A 64 -1.42 2.55 -4.15
C ARG A 64 -0.52 2.71 -2.92
N ILE A 65 -0.49 1.70 -2.04
CA ILE A 65 0.36 1.72 -0.84
C ILE A 65 1.84 1.70 -1.25
N ALA A 66 2.23 0.83 -2.18
CA ALA A 66 3.60 0.77 -2.67
C ALA A 66 4.07 2.12 -3.27
N ALA A 67 3.24 2.76 -4.08
CA ALA A 67 3.54 4.07 -4.66
C ALA A 67 3.67 5.17 -3.59
N MET A 68 2.84 5.12 -2.54
CA MET A 68 2.94 6.06 -1.41
C MET A 68 4.26 5.87 -0.66
N VAL A 69 4.67 4.63 -0.40
CA VAL A 69 5.94 4.33 0.30
C VAL A 69 7.14 4.76 -0.53
N MET A 70 7.12 4.52 -1.85
CA MET A 70 8.23 4.88 -2.73
C MET A 70 8.45 6.40 -2.81
N ARG A 71 7.36 7.18 -2.74
CA ARG A 71 7.42 8.65 -2.67
C ARG A 71 7.88 9.19 -1.31
N ALA A 72 7.75 8.39 -0.25
CA ALA A 72 8.13 8.79 1.10
C ALA A 72 9.63 8.62 1.37
N GLN A 73 10.40 8.00 0.47
CA GLN A 73 11.85 7.89 0.64
C GLN A 73 12.53 9.25 0.36
N PRO A 74 13.28 9.80 1.34
CA PRO A 74 14.10 10.98 1.12
C PRO A 74 15.10 10.71 -0.01
N SER A 75 15.31 11.69 -0.89
CA SER A 75 16.34 11.56 -1.92
C SER A 75 17.69 11.29 -1.27
N PRO A 76 18.49 10.34 -1.78
CA PRO A 76 19.85 10.13 -1.28
C PRO A 76 20.61 11.46 -1.35
N PRO A 77 21.44 11.80 -0.34
CA PRO A 77 22.15 13.07 -0.28
C PRO A 77 22.89 13.28 -1.59
N SER A 78 22.61 14.40 -2.24
CA SER A 78 23.24 14.72 -3.51
C SER A 78 24.74 14.85 -3.24
N SER A 79 25.59 14.25 -4.08
CA SER A 79 27.05 14.35 -3.94
C SER A 79 27.57 15.80 -4.06
N HIS A 80 26.69 16.77 -4.32
CA HIS A 80 26.95 18.21 -4.30
C HIS A 80 26.93 18.81 -2.89
N ASP A 81 26.32 18.12 -1.91
CA ASP A 81 26.29 18.50 -0.48
C ASP A 81 27.41 17.83 0.32
N ALA A 82 28.30 17.06 -0.33
CA ALA A 82 29.54 16.65 0.31
C ALA A 82 30.29 17.93 0.71
N PRO A 83 30.68 18.10 1.99
CA PRO A 83 31.51 19.21 2.39
C PRO A 83 32.68 19.25 1.42
N ARG A 84 32.89 20.39 0.73
CA ARG A 84 34.12 20.60 -0.02
C ARG A 84 35.24 20.40 1.01
N GLU A 85 35.84 19.22 1.01
CA GLU A 85 37.13 19.02 1.65
C GLU A 85 37.99 20.11 1.03
N LEU A 86 38.42 21.02 1.90
CA LEU A 86 39.08 22.26 1.55
C LEU A 86 40.18 21.92 0.56
N ASP A 87 39.95 22.29 -0.70
CA ASP A 87 40.99 22.31 -1.72
C ASP A 87 42.17 23.04 -1.09
N GLU A 88 43.25 22.27 -0.97
CA GLU A 88 44.49 22.58 -0.28
C GLU A 88 44.89 24.02 -0.57
N GLU A 89 45.01 24.82 0.49
CA GLU A 89 45.58 26.16 0.42
C GLU A 89 46.96 26.05 -0.23
N PRO A 90 47.19 26.67 -1.41
CA PRO A 90 48.46 26.53 -2.08
C PRO A 90 49.54 27.16 -1.19
N PRO A 91 50.73 26.54 -1.09
CA PRO A 91 51.79 27.04 -0.24
C PRO A 91 52.07 28.50 -0.59
N ALA A 92 52.02 29.36 0.41
CA ALA A 92 52.41 30.76 0.28
C ALA A 92 53.89 30.81 -0.09
N ASP A 93 54.17 31.11 -1.36
CA ASP A 93 55.47 31.55 -1.81
C ASP A 93 55.68 32.99 -1.29
N ASP A 94 56.54 33.14 -0.27
CA ASP A 94 57.55 34.21 -0.10
C ASP A 94 58.25 34.14 1.28
#